data_AF-A0A1F8QZ16-F1
#
_entry.id   AF-A0A1F8QZ16-F1
#
_cell.length_a   1.000
_cell.length_b   1.000
_cell.length_c   1.000
_cell.angle_alpha   90.00
_cell.angle_beta   90.00
_cell.angle_gamma   90.00
#
_symmetry.space_group_name_H-M   'P 1'
#
loop_
_entity.id
_entity.type
_entity.pdbx_description
1 polymer ?
#
loop_
_entity_poly.entity_id
_entity_poly.type
_entity_poly.pdbx_seq_one_letter_code
_entity_poly.pdbx_strand_id
1 'polypeptide(L)'
;MFLPTTRQEMESLGWDHLDVVLVSGDSYIDSPFIGTALIGKLLLQAGYKVGIIAQPDTQSETDITRLGEPRLFWGVTAGSIDSMVANHTALKKRRKSDDYTPGGVNNKRPDRATIAYTNLIRRFFKDTCPIVLGGIEASLRRIAHYDYWTDRVRGSVLLDAKADYLVYGMAEKTVLELAEALKKGTDPRKIRGLCYLVSEGEIALLTSNYHELPSYDLVAQNKNAFVDMFHVFYQNNDPLTAKGLYQKHGMRYLVQNPPANYQTQADLDAVYALDYERTQHPYYERQGPVKALETIKFAISTHRGCYGECNFCAIAVHEGRTVRWRSQQSILTEAEQLTQTPGFKGYIQDIGGPTANMYGFECAKKLKSGSCPRKRCLYPTVCPVLKIDHHPQIELLKKVRRIKGIKKAFVSSGIRYDMLLADQACGRQYLKEVVEHHTSGQLKVAPEHTEDFVLSKMGKPGKSSLTDFKAMFDQMSYRSGKEQFLTYYMIAAHPGCTDQDMQRLKHFVSRKLKLHPEQVQVFTPTPSTYSSLMYYTEMDPFTRQPIFVEKDPRRKERQKSIITHKARG
;
A
#
# COMPACT_ATOMS: atom_id res chain seq x y z
N MET A 1 9.89 21.98 -8.62
CA MET A 1 10.47 21.67 -9.95
C MET A 1 10.47 20.18 -10.22
N PHE A 2 9.97 19.74 -11.37
CA PHE A 2 10.07 18.36 -11.84
C PHE A 2 11.50 17.79 -11.88
N LEU A 3 11.62 16.48 -11.68
CA LEU A 3 12.85 15.72 -11.96
C LEU A 3 13.01 15.54 -13.47
N PRO A 4 14.23 15.65 -14.04
CA PRO A 4 14.42 15.47 -15.48
C PRO A 4 13.99 14.08 -15.95
N THR A 5 13.28 14.04 -17.07
CA THR A 5 12.94 12.80 -17.80
C THR A 5 13.50 12.80 -19.22
N THR A 6 14.14 13.88 -19.65
CA THR A 6 14.80 14.03 -20.95
C THR A 6 16.24 14.54 -20.82
N ARG A 7 17.05 14.31 -21.86
CA ARG A 7 18.43 14.84 -21.95
C ARG A 7 18.46 16.37 -21.97
N GLN A 8 17.51 17.00 -22.67
CA GLN A 8 17.40 18.46 -22.74
C GLN A 8 17.16 19.09 -21.35
N GLU A 9 16.32 18.45 -20.52
CA GLU A 9 16.11 18.91 -19.13
C GLU A 9 17.39 18.77 -18.30
N MET A 10 18.15 17.68 -18.47
CA MET A 10 19.46 17.54 -17.82
C MET A 10 20.43 18.65 -18.24
N GLU A 11 20.52 18.94 -19.54
CA GLU A 11 21.37 20.02 -20.08
C GLU A 11 20.96 21.39 -19.52
N SER A 12 19.66 21.65 -19.38
CA SER A 12 19.15 22.89 -18.77
C SER A 12 19.53 23.05 -17.30
N LEU A 13 19.76 21.94 -16.60
CA LEU A 13 20.24 21.90 -15.22
C LEU A 13 21.77 21.90 -15.11
N GLY A 14 22.48 21.89 -16.25
CA GLY A 14 23.94 21.73 -16.30
C GLY A 14 24.42 20.35 -15.87
N TRP A 15 23.58 19.32 -16.02
CA TRP A 15 23.88 17.94 -15.62
C TRP A 15 24.32 17.10 -16.82
N ASP A 16 25.59 16.71 -16.79
CA ASP A 16 26.24 15.80 -17.73
C ASP A 16 25.87 14.32 -17.49
N HIS A 17 25.65 13.96 -16.23
CA HIS A 17 25.27 12.64 -15.75
C HIS A 17 24.23 12.71 -14.61
N LEU A 18 23.59 11.58 -14.32
CA LEU A 18 22.73 11.39 -13.15
C LEU A 18 23.43 10.49 -12.13
N ASP A 19 23.19 10.72 -10.84
CA ASP A 19 23.58 9.78 -9.79
C ASP A 19 22.62 8.60 -9.72
N VAL A 20 21.32 8.86 -9.90
CA VAL A 20 20.25 7.86 -9.80
C VAL A 20 19.25 8.04 -10.94
N VAL A 21 18.87 6.93 -11.58
CA VAL A 21 17.71 6.90 -12.49
C VAL A 21 16.64 6.00 -11.90
N LEU A 22 15.43 6.53 -11.75
CA LEU A 22 14.27 5.79 -11.26
C LEU A 22 13.38 5.37 -12.43
N VAL A 23 13.14 4.07 -12.56
CA VAL A 23 12.25 3.45 -13.55
C VAL A 23 10.94 3.06 -12.88
N SER A 24 9.81 3.56 -13.40
CA SER A 24 8.48 3.36 -12.79
C SER A 24 7.47 2.72 -13.73
N GLY A 25 6.56 1.91 -13.17
CA GLY A 25 5.38 1.39 -13.85
C GLY A 25 4.20 2.35 -13.93
N ASP A 26 4.27 3.50 -13.25
CA ASP A 26 3.30 4.59 -13.39
C ASP A 26 3.85 5.68 -14.33
N SER A 27 2.98 6.52 -14.89
CA SER A 27 3.41 7.81 -15.46
C SER A 27 4.15 8.66 -14.42
N TYR A 28 5.03 9.56 -14.86
CA TYR A 28 5.64 10.51 -13.94
C TYR A 28 4.61 11.56 -13.49
N ILE A 29 3.97 11.29 -12.37
CA ILE A 29 3.12 12.20 -11.61
C ILE A 29 3.91 12.72 -10.42
N ASP A 30 4.14 14.02 -10.37
CA ASP A 30 4.94 14.64 -9.31
C ASP A 30 4.05 14.99 -8.12
N SER A 31 3.88 14.02 -7.21
CA SER A 31 2.93 14.11 -6.09
C SER A 31 3.43 13.34 -4.88
N PRO A 32 3.12 13.79 -3.64
CA PRO A 32 3.47 13.06 -2.42
C PRO A 32 2.78 11.69 -2.30
N PHE A 33 1.76 11.43 -3.12
CA PHE A 33 1.08 10.13 -3.20
C PHE A 33 1.81 9.10 -4.09
N ILE A 34 2.86 9.52 -4.80
CA ILE A 34 3.57 8.68 -5.77
C ILE A 34 4.97 8.40 -5.24
N GLY A 35 5.20 7.13 -4.85
CA GLY A 35 6.44 6.72 -4.20
C GLY A 35 7.70 7.06 -5.00
N THR A 36 7.68 6.91 -6.33
CA THR A 36 8.82 7.26 -7.19
C THR A 36 9.13 8.76 -7.15
N ALA A 37 8.11 9.62 -7.20
CA ALA A 37 8.30 11.07 -7.14
C ALA A 37 8.84 11.48 -5.76
N LEU A 38 8.24 10.96 -4.70
CA LEU A 38 8.68 11.20 -3.32
C LEU A 38 10.14 10.82 -3.11
N ILE A 39 10.53 9.59 -3.48
CA ILE A 39 11.91 9.11 -3.35
C ILE A 39 12.88 9.93 -4.20
N GLY A 40 12.49 10.28 -5.43
CA GLY A 40 13.33 11.09 -6.30
C GLY A 40 13.55 12.50 -5.75
N LYS A 41 12.51 13.14 -5.23
CA LYS A 41 12.59 14.48 -4.60
C LYS A 41 13.42 14.46 -3.32
N LEU A 42 13.28 13.41 -2.52
CA LEU A 42 14.08 13.21 -1.31
C LEU A 42 15.57 13.08 -1.64
N LEU A 43 15.92 12.25 -2.64
CA LEU A 43 17.29 12.11 -3.12
C LEU A 43 17.82 13.43 -3.71
N LEU A 44 17.01 14.15 -4.49
CA LEU A 44 17.38 15.46 -5.01
C LEU A 44 17.68 16.47 -3.88
N GLN A 45 16.82 16.53 -2.86
CA GLN A 45 17.04 17.38 -1.69
C GLN A 45 18.32 17.02 -0.93
N ALA A 46 18.68 15.74 -0.91
CA ALA A 46 19.94 15.25 -0.33
C ALA A 46 21.18 15.53 -1.20
N GLY A 47 21.02 16.19 -2.35
CA GLY A 47 22.12 16.63 -3.22
C GLY A 47 22.51 15.64 -4.32
N TYR A 48 21.68 14.65 -4.62
CA TYR A 48 21.89 13.72 -5.73
C TYR A 48 21.23 14.23 -7.02
N LYS A 49 21.87 13.99 -8.17
CA LYS A 49 21.25 14.23 -9.49
C LYS A 49 20.33 13.05 -9.83
N VAL A 50 19.02 13.28 -9.91
CA VAL A 50 18.03 12.21 -10.08
C VAL A 50 17.18 12.44 -11.32
N GLY A 51 16.98 11.39 -12.13
CA GLY A 51 16.04 11.41 -13.24
C GLY A 51 15.00 10.29 -13.15
N ILE A 52 13.90 10.43 -13.90
CA ILE A 52 12.80 9.45 -13.95
C ILE A 52 12.56 8.97 -15.38
N ILE A 53 12.42 7.66 -15.56
CA ILE A 53 11.91 7.02 -16.77
C ILE A 53 10.61 6.30 -16.41
N ALA A 54 9.47 6.83 -16.86
CA ALA A 54 8.16 6.27 -16.56
C ALA A 54 7.66 5.44 -17.75
N GLN A 55 7.24 4.21 -17.45
CA GLN A 55 6.67 3.23 -18.38
C GLN A 55 7.47 3.08 -19.69
N PRO A 56 8.78 2.78 -19.62
CA PRO A 56 9.59 2.62 -20.81
C PRO A 56 9.06 1.48 -21.70
N ASP A 57 9.12 1.66 -23.01
CA ASP A 57 8.88 0.56 -23.94
C ASP A 57 9.88 -0.58 -23.69
N THR A 58 9.35 -1.77 -23.42
CA THR A 58 10.14 -2.97 -23.12
C THR A 58 10.71 -3.64 -24.37
N GLN A 59 10.27 -3.22 -25.56
CA GLN A 59 10.71 -3.79 -26.84
C GLN A 59 11.83 -2.99 -27.50
N SER A 60 12.08 -1.76 -27.04
CA SER A 60 13.05 -0.83 -27.63
C SER A 60 14.08 -0.34 -26.60
N GLU A 61 15.22 0.16 -27.07
CA GLU A 61 16.21 0.85 -26.24
C GLU A 61 15.84 2.31 -25.95
N THR A 62 15.01 2.92 -26.81
CA THR A 62 14.81 4.37 -26.89
C THR A 62 14.49 5.02 -25.55
N ASP A 63 13.60 4.42 -24.76
CA ASP A 63 13.19 5.01 -23.48
C ASP A 63 14.20 4.75 -22.37
N ILE A 64 14.72 3.52 -22.26
CA ILE A 64 15.57 3.12 -21.13
C ILE A 64 16.97 3.75 -21.21
N THR A 65 17.45 4.06 -22.43
CA THR A 65 18.76 4.69 -22.64
C THR A 65 18.71 6.21 -22.67
N ARG A 66 17.51 6.81 -22.69
CA ARG A 66 17.29 8.26 -22.93
C ARG A 66 18.06 9.20 -22.00
N LEU A 67 18.29 8.78 -20.75
CA LEU A 67 19.00 9.58 -19.74
C LEU A 67 20.47 9.18 -19.57
N GLY A 68 20.93 8.14 -20.26
CA GLY A 68 22.22 7.50 -20.01
C GLY A 68 22.22 6.65 -18.75
N GLU A 69 23.39 6.09 -18.44
CA GLU A 69 23.60 5.29 -17.24
C GLU A 69 23.80 6.17 -16.00
N PRO A 70 23.16 5.86 -14.84
CA PRO A 70 23.42 6.54 -13.59
C PRO A 70 24.75 6.11 -12.95
N ARG A 71 25.33 7.00 -12.14
CA ARG A 71 26.61 6.76 -11.45
C ARG A 71 26.48 5.80 -10.25
N LEU A 72 25.38 5.86 -9.51
CA LEU A 72 25.22 5.11 -8.26
C LEU A 72 24.33 3.88 -8.41
N PHE A 73 23.10 4.03 -8.88
CA PHE A 73 22.21 2.89 -9.09
C PHE A 73 21.00 3.20 -9.98
N TRP A 74 20.42 2.14 -10.53
CA TRP A 74 19.07 2.13 -11.11
C TRP A 74 18.03 1.77 -10.04
N GLY A 75 17.07 2.65 -9.77
CA GLY A 75 15.93 2.34 -8.90
C GLY A 75 14.74 1.83 -9.71
N VAL A 76 14.22 0.63 -9.44
CA VAL A 76 13.17 0.00 -10.25
C VAL A 76 11.92 -0.28 -9.42
N THR A 77 10.76 0.15 -9.90
CA THR A 77 9.47 -0.13 -9.27
C THR A 77 8.35 -0.37 -10.28
N ALA A 78 7.36 -1.18 -9.90
CA ALA A 78 6.13 -1.39 -10.67
C ALA A 78 5.14 -0.22 -10.59
N GLY A 79 5.46 0.83 -9.82
CA GLY A 79 4.60 1.96 -9.53
C GLY A 79 3.86 1.82 -8.20
N SER A 80 2.78 2.59 -8.05
CA SER A 80 1.95 2.70 -6.84
C SER A 80 1.07 1.48 -6.61
N ILE A 81 0.91 0.62 -7.62
CA ILE A 81 0.15 -0.62 -7.56
C ILE A 81 1.01 -1.76 -8.11
N ASP A 82 0.81 -2.95 -7.56
CA ASP A 82 1.28 -4.21 -8.12
C ASP A 82 0.94 -4.35 -9.61
N SER A 83 1.93 -4.66 -10.47
CA SER A 83 1.70 -4.68 -11.91
C SER A 83 0.68 -5.72 -12.34
N MET A 84 0.60 -6.86 -11.65
CA MET A 84 -0.38 -7.89 -11.98
C MET A 84 -1.79 -7.49 -11.56
N VAL A 85 -1.94 -6.79 -10.43
CA VAL A 85 -3.24 -6.23 -10.00
C VAL A 85 -3.69 -5.08 -10.92
N ALA A 86 -2.74 -4.26 -11.39
CA ALA A 86 -2.99 -3.19 -12.35
C ALA A 86 -3.40 -3.74 -13.72
N ASN A 87 -2.83 -4.88 -14.13
CA ASN A 87 -3.06 -5.47 -15.46
C ASN A 87 -4.22 -6.45 -15.51
N HIS A 88 -4.57 -7.09 -14.39
CA HIS A 88 -5.56 -8.16 -14.36
C HIS A 88 -6.63 -7.95 -13.27
N THR A 89 -7.81 -8.50 -13.55
CA THR A 89 -8.89 -8.63 -12.57
C THR A 89 -8.64 -9.82 -11.63
N ALA A 90 -9.38 -9.89 -10.54
CA ALA A 90 -9.41 -11.02 -9.61
C ALA A 90 -9.68 -12.38 -10.29
N LEU A 91 -10.28 -12.37 -11.49
CA LEU A 91 -10.59 -13.54 -12.30
C LEU A 91 -9.60 -13.77 -13.45
N LYS A 92 -8.40 -13.18 -13.36
CA LYS A 92 -7.32 -13.29 -14.35
C LYS A 92 -7.66 -12.76 -15.75
N LYS A 93 -8.71 -11.95 -15.90
CA LYS A 93 -9.00 -11.22 -17.15
C LYS A 93 -8.17 -9.95 -17.21
N ARG A 94 -7.55 -9.67 -18.35
CA ARG A 94 -6.80 -8.42 -18.58
C ARG A 94 -7.73 -7.20 -18.50
N ARG A 95 -7.27 -6.16 -17.82
CA ARG A 95 -7.96 -4.87 -17.73
C ARG A 95 -7.70 -4.07 -19.00
N LYS A 96 -8.68 -3.29 -19.43
CA LYS A 96 -8.55 -2.39 -20.60
C LYS A 96 -7.95 -1.03 -20.23
N SER A 97 -8.08 -0.64 -18.96
CA SER A 97 -7.63 0.65 -18.45
C SER A 97 -6.65 0.52 -17.30
N ASP A 98 -5.73 1.48 -17.19
CA ASP A 98 -4.82 1.69 -16.06
C ASP A 98 -4.87 3.18 -15.69
N ASP A 99 -5.27 3.47 -14.45
CA ASP A 99 -5.47 4.85 -13.97
C ASP A 99 -4.16 5.65 -13.89
N TYR A 100 -3.00 4.98 -13.93
CA TYR A 100 -1.67 5.59 -13.85
C TYR A 100 -0.94 5.65 -15.20
N THR A 101 -1.56 5.18 -16.29
CA THR A 101 -0.99 5.26 -17.64
C THR A 101 -1.50 6.52 -18.36
N PRO A 102 -0.65 7.29 -19.07
CA PRO A 102 -1.10 8.42 -19.89
C PRO A 102 -2.16 7.98 -20.91
N GLY A 103 -3.30 8.69 -20.95
CA GLY A 103 -4.44 8.32 -21.81
C GLY A 103 -5.26 7.13 -21.29
N GLY A 104 -4.88 6.54 -20.15
CA GLY A 104 -5.65 5.52 -19.43
C GLY A 104 -5.68 4.13 -20.06
N VAL A 105 -5.04 3.90 -21.22
CA VAL A 105 -5.03 2.60 -21.90
C VAL A 105 -4.03 1.64 -21.24
N ASN A 106 -4.46 0.42 -20.88
CA ASN A 106 -3.58 -0.55 -20.24
C ASN A 106 -2.70 -1.33 -21.24
N ASN A 107 -1.70 -0.64 -21.79
CA ASN A 107 -0.76 -1.20 -22.75
C ASN A 107 0.72 -0.94 -22.46
N LYS A 108 1.05 -0.09 -21.47
CA LYS A 108 2.45 0.29 -21.19
C LYS A 108 3.09 -0.45 -20.01
N ARG A 109 2.38 -0.61 -18.89
CA ARG A 109 2.91 -1.32 -17.72
C ARG A 109 2.96 -2.84 -18.00
N PRO A 110 4.14 -3.47 -18.08
CA PRO A 110 4.23 -4.90 -18.32
C PRO A 110 3.86 -5.70 -17.06
N ASP A 111 3.44 -6.96 -17.24
CA ASP A 111 3.27 -7.90 -16.14
C ASP A 111 4.62 -8.16 -15.46
N ARG A 112 4.64 -8.16 -14.12
CA ARG A 112 5.86 -8.24 -13.30
C ARG A 112 6.86 -7.16 -13.69
N ALA A 113 6.38 -5.92 -13.71
CA ALA A 113 7.12 -4.77 -14.19
C ALA A 113 8.52 -4.63 -13.56
N THR A 114 8.67 -4.97 -12.29
CA THR A 114 9.98 -4.96 -11.61
C THR A 114 11.00 -5.87 -12.31
N ILE A 115 10.59 -7.08 -12.71
CA ILE A 115 11.44 -8.03 -13.44
C ILE A 115 11.66 -7.54 -14.87
N ALA A 116 10.59 -7.11 -15.55
CA ALA A 116 10.66 -6.66 -16.94
C ALA A 116 11.63 -5.49 -17.13
N TYR A 117 11.55 -4.48 -16.26
CA TYR A 117 12.43 -3.31 -16.32
C TYR A 117 13.87 -3.62 -15.91
N THR A 118 14.08 -4.52 -14.94
CA THR A 118 15.43 -4.97 -14.60
C THR A 118 16.10 -5.69 -15.78
N ASN A 119 15.35 -6.57 -16.46
CA ASN A 119 15.84 -7.23 -17.67
C ASN A 119 16.09 -6.23 -18.81
N LEU A 120 15.25 -5.21 -18.94
CA LEU A 120 15.41 -4.15 -19.93
C LEU A 120 16.72 -3.38 -19.71
N ILE A 121 17.02 -2.98 -18.47
CA ILE A 121 18.29 -2.33 -18.11
C ILE A 121 19.46 -3.25 -18.47
N ARG A 122 19.46 -4.50 -18.00
CA ARG A 122 20.56 -5.46 -18.27
C ARG A 122 20.70 -5.82 -19.75
N ARG A 123 19.65 -5.66 -20.56
CA ARG A 123 19.70 -5.86 -22.00
C ARG A 123 20.58 -4.81 -22.67
N PHE A 124 20.43 -3.54 -22.30
CA PHE A 124 21.05 -2.40 -22.97
C PHE A 124 22.27 -1.80 -22.24
N PHE A 125 22.42 -2.08 -20.93
CA PHE A 125 23.58 -1.70 -20.13
C PHE A 125 24.27 -2.97 -19.59
N LYS A 126 25.52 -3.18 -19.99
CA LYS A 126 26.37 -4.31 -19.55
C LYS A 126 27.28 -3.84 -18.42
N ASP A 127 27.56 -4.73 -17.47
CA ASP A 127 28.40 -4.44 -16.30
C ASP A 127 28.02 -3.12 -15.60
N THR A 128 26.72 -2.86 -15.57
CA THR A 128 26.14 -1.59 -15.09
C THR A 128 26.20 -1.48 -13.58
N CYS A 129 26.05 -0.25 -13.07
CA CYS A 129 25.85 0.02 -11.64
C CYS A 129 24.70 -0.81 -11.03
N PRO A 130 24.65 -0.97 -9.69
CA PRO A 130 23.63 -1.79 -9.03
C PRO A 130 22.19 -1.46 -9.43
N ILE A 131 21.35 -2.49 -9.52
CA ILE A 131 19.90 -2.33 -9.67
C ILE A 131 19.24 -2.56 -8.32
N VAL A 132 18.45 -1.58 -7.89
CA VAL A 132 17.77 -1.53 -6.59
C VAL A 132 16.26 -1.62 -6.79
N LEU A 133 15.63 -2.69 -6.32
CA LEU A 133 14.18 -2.87 -6.41
C LEU A 133 13.47 -2.15 -5.26
N GLY A 134 12.32 -1.56 -5.54
CA GLY A 134 11.50 -0.89 -4.53
C GLY A 134 10.00 -0.85 -4.84
N GLY A 135 9.22 -0.33 -3.89
CA GLY A 135 7.76 -0.21 -3.98
C GLY A 135 7.01 -1.48 -3.58
N ILE A 136 5.68 -1.43 -3.69
CA ILE A 136 4.76 -2.45 -3.16
C ILE A 136 5.03 -3.83 -3.79
N GLU A 137 5.18 -3.90 -5.11
CA GLU A 137 5.42 -5.15 -5.83
C GLU A 137 6.67 -5.89 -5.34
N ALA A 138 7.78 -5.17 -5.18
CA ALA A 138 9.04 -5.73 -4.71
C ALA A 138 8.95 -6.08 -3.21
N SER A 139 8.48 -5.14 -2.40
CA SER A 139 8.33 -5.28 -0.95
C SER A 139 7.53 -6.54 -0.57
N LEU A 140 6.42 -6.82 -1.25
CA LEU A 140 5.56 -7.97 -0.95
C LEU A 140 6.05 -9.30 -1.56
N ARG A 141 7.11 -9.27 -2.38
CA ARG A 141 7.72 -10.48 -2.98
C ARG A 141 9.16 -10.69 -2.56
N ARG A 142 9.59 -10.02 -1.49
CA ARG A 142 10.99 -10.04 -1.02
C ARG A 142 11.44 -11.38 -0.46
N ILE A 143 10.52 -12.24 -0.03
CA ILE A 143 10.76 -13.64 0.41
C ILE A 143 9.97 -14.62 -0.47
N ALA A 144 10.12 -15.93 -0.23
CA ALA A 144 9.24 -16.92 -0.83
C ALA A 144 7.75 -16.59 -0.59
N HIS A 145 6.95 -16.59 -1.65
CA HIS A 145 5.57 -16.10 -1.62
C HIS A 145 4.68 -16.88 -2.59
N TYR A 146 3.39 -16.96 -2.30
CA TYR A 146 2.41 -17.50 -3.24
C TYR A 146 2.12 -16.48 -4.35
N ASP A 147 2.25 -16.91 -5.61
CA ASP A 147 1.91 -16.13 -6.80
C ASP A 147 0.60 -16.64 -7.40
N TYR A 148 -0.49 -15.89 -7.20
CA TYR A 148 -1.83 -16.24 -7.68
C TYR A 148 -1.88 -16.49 -9.21
N TRP A 149 -1.06 -15.77 -9.95
CA TRP A 149 -1.08 -15.76 -11.40
C TRP A 149 -0.55 -17.06 -11.98
N THR A 150 0.59 -17.55 -11.47
CA THR A 150 1.17 -18.85 -11.84
C THR A 150 0.74 -20.02 -10.93
N ASP A 151 -0.09 -19.74 -9.92
CA ASP A 151 -0.63 -20.71 -8.95
C ASP A 151 0.44 -21.59 -8.29
N ARG A 152 1.54 -20.97 -7.86
CA ARG A 152 2.67 -21.66 -7.20
C ARG A 152 3.38 -20.75 -6.21
N VAL A 153 4.18 -21.35 -5.33
CA VAL A 153 5.13 -20.60 -4.50
C VAL A 153 6.34 -20.22 -5.36
N ARG A 154 6.63 -18.93 -5.43
CA ARG A 154 7.83 -18.37 -6.07
C ARG A 154 8.86 -18.00 -5.02
N GLY A 155 10.13 -17.94 -5.45
CA GLY A 155 11.22 -17.42 -4.65
C GLY A 155 11.14 -15.89 -4.49
N SER A 156 12.21 -15.30 -3.96
CA SER A 156 12.30 -13.84 -3.86
C SER A 156 12.37 -13.20 -5.24
N VAL A 157 11.64 -12.09 -5.43
CA VAL A 157 11.74 -11.30 -6.67
C VAL A 157 13.15 -10.75 -6.91
N LEU A 158 13.97 -10.60 -5.87
CA LEU A 158 15.37 -10.19 -5.99
C LEU A 158 16.17 -11.18 -6.86
N LEU A 159 15.93 -12.49 -6.66
CA LEU A 159 16.53 -13.56 -7.47
C LEU A 159 15.94 -13.59 -8.89
N ASP A 160 14.62 -13.52 -8.99
CA ASP A 160 13.90 -13.57 -10.28
C ASP A 160 14.29 -12.42 -11.22
N ALA A 161 14.44 -11.21 -10.67
CA ALA A 161 14.88 -10.03 -11.41
C ALA A 161 16.39 -10.00 -11.65
N LYS A 162 17.18 -10.81 -10.91
CA LYS A 162 18.63 -10.70 -10.87
C LYS A 162 19.08 -9.28 -10.50
N ALA A 163 18.42 -8.65 -9.55
CA ALA A 163 18.82 -7.34 -9.04
C ALA A 163 19.82 -7.49 -7.89
N ASP A 164 20.51 -6.40 -7.57
CA ASP A 164 21.61 -6.38 -6.60
C ASP A 164 21.08 -6.17 -5.18
N TYR A 165 20.10 -5.26 -5.04
CA TYR A 165 19.46 -4.94 -3.78
C TYR A 165 17.94 -4.82 -3.92
N LEU A 166 17.24 -5.00 -2.80
CA LEU A 166 15.82 -4.66 -2.68
C LEU A 166 15.61 -3.85 -1.39
N VAL A 167 14.95 -2.71 -1.51
CA VAL A 167 14.51 -1.91 -0.36
C VAL A 167 13.01 -2.10 -0.15
N TYR A 168 12.56 -2.26 1.09
CA TYR A 168 11.17 -2.62 1.39
C TYR A 168 10.50 -1.72 2.44
N GLY A 169 9.16 -1.71 2.41
CA GLY A 169 8.34 -0.84 3.25
C GLY A 169 8.48 0.64 2.89
N MET A 170 8.37 1.52 3.89
CA MET A 170 8.64 2.96 3.75
C MET A 170 10.15 3.21 3.77
N ALA A 171 10.75 3.24 2.59
CA ALA A 171 12.19 3.12 2.39
C ALA A 171 12.95 4.46 2.29
N GLU A 172 12.35 5.59 2.66
CA GLU A 172 12.96 6.93 2.54
C GLU A 172 14.33 7.02 3.22
N LYS A 173 14.47 6.49 4.45
CA LYS A 173 15.75 6.48 5.15
C LYS A 173 16.74 5.48 4.53
N THR A 174 16.25 4.28 4.21
CA THR A 174 17.06 3.21 3.62
C THR A 174 17.69 3.62 2.29
N VAL A 175 16.94 4.30 1.42
CA VAL A 175 17.46 4.70 0.10
C VAL A 175 18.53 5.79 0.21
N LEU A 176 18.40 6.71 1.17
CA LEU A 176 19.42 7.73 1.44
C LEU A 176 20.71 7.10 1.99
N GLU A 177 20.58 6.18 2.95
CA GLU A 177 21.72 5.43 3.49
C GLU A 177 22.41 4.60 2.41
N LEU A 178 21.64 3.97 1.50
CA LEU A 178 22.17 3.18 0.40
C LEU A 178 22.90 4.06 -0.62
N ALA A 179 22.31 5.17 -1.04
CA ALA A 179 22.92 6.12 -1.97
C ALA A 179 24.26 6.64 -1.41
N GLU A 180 24.30 6.97 -0.12
CA GLU A 180 25.51 7.45 0.56
C GLU A 180 26.58 6.36 0.66
N ALA A 181 26.18 5.12 0.99
CA ALA A 181 27.11 4.00 1.07
C ALA A 181 27.75 3.70 -0.29
N LEU A 182 26.95 3.70 -1.37
CA LEU A 182 27.42 3.50 -2.74
C LEU A 182 28.33 4.65 -3.20
N LYS A 183 27.96 5.91 -2.88
CA LYS A 183 28.78 7.09 -3.20
C LYS A 183 30.16 7.05 -2.53
N LYS A 184 30.24 6.50 -1.32
CA LYS A 184 31.50 6.34 -0.55
C LYS A 184 32.25 5.04 -0.83
N GLY A 185 31.67 4.11 -1.60
CA GLY A 185 32.25 2.79 -1.83
C GLY A 185 32.28 1.90 -0.57
N THR A 186 31.39 2.14 0.40
CA THR A 186 31.29 1.36 1.64
C THR A 186 30.24 0.25 1.53
N ASP A 187 30.39 -0.82 2.31
CA ASP A 187 29.48 -1.98 2.29
C ASP A 187 28.05 -1.60 2.79
N PRO A 188 27.01 -1.68 1.95
CA PRO A 188 25.65 -1.33 2.34
C PRO A 188 24.93 -2.45 3.11
N ARG A 189 25.52 -3.65 3.24
CA ARG A 189 24.82 -4.85 3.76
C ARG A 189 24.37 -4.77 5.21
N LYS A 190 24.70 -3.72 5.96
CA LYS A 190 24.21 -3.46 7.33
C LYS A 190 23.01 -2.51 7.40
N ILE A 191 22.60 -1.93 6.27
CA ILE A 191 21.51 -0.94 6.20
C ILE A 191 20.17 -1.61 6.51
N ARG A 192 19.36 -1.00 7.37
CA ARG A 192 18.02 -1.49 7.71
C ARG A 192 17.06 -1.32 6.54
N GLY A 193 16.13 -2.25 6.36
CA GLY A 193 15.18 -2.24 5.24
C GLY A 193 15.78 -2.72 3.92
N LEU A 194 17.00 -3.24 3.92
CA LEU A 194 17.70 -3.76 2.75
C LEU A 194 17.64 -5.30 2.69
N CYS A 195 17.39 -5.83 1.50
CA CYS A 195 17.62 -7.23 1.16
C CYS A 195 18.75 -7.35 0.13
N TYR A 196 19.54 -8.41 0.25
CA TYR A 196 20.66 -8.72 -0.64
C TYR A 196 20.88 -10.24 -0.70
N LEU A 197 21.71 -10.70 -1.62
CA LEU A 197 22.07 -12.11 -1.76
C LEU A 197 23.49 -12.36 -1.25
N VAL A 198 23.70 -13.51 -0.63
CA VAL A 198 25.03 -13.98 -0.20
C VAL A 198 25.25 -15.45 -0.57
N SER A 199 26.52 -15.84 -0.60
CA SER A 199 26.93 -17.25 -0.72
C SER A 199 26.76 -18.01 0.60
N GLU A 200 26.83 -19.34 0.55
CA GLU A 200 26.73 -20.19 1.75
C GLU A 200 27.84 -19.92 2.77
N GLY A 201 29.08 -19.64 2.33
CA GLY A 201 30.20 -19.33 3.22
C GLY A 201 30.04 -18.01 4.00
N GLU A 202 29.30 -17.06 3.44
CA GLU A 202 29.06 -15.75 4.08
C GLU A 202 27.97 -15.80 5.16
N ILE A 203 27.11 -16.82 5.16
CA ILE A 203 26.02 -16.95 6.14
C ILE A 203 26.56 -17.12 7.56
N ALA A 204 27.69 -17.81 7.72
CA ALA A 204 28.33 -18.00 9.03
C ALA A 204 28.60 -16.67 9.76
N LEU A 205 28.83 -15.59 9.00
CA LEU A 205 29.11 -14.25 9.52
C LEU A 205 27.85 -13.51 10.03
N LEU A 206 26.64 -14.01 9.75
CA LEU A 206 25.36 -13.35 10.06
C LEU A 206 24.64 -13.94 11.29
N THR A 207 25.12 -15.05 11.84
CA THR A 207 24.30 -15.99 12.64
C THR A 207 23.80 -15.48 14.00
N SER A 208 24.47 -14.54 14.68
CA SER A 208 24.09 -14.17 16.06
C SER A 208 22.79 -13.36 16.18
N ASN A 209 22.33 -12.70 15.11
CA ASN A 209 21.17 -11.79 15.13
C ASN A 209 20.18 -11.99 13.96
N TYR A 210 20.26 -13.12 13.26
CA TYR A 210 19.39 -13.44 12.14
C TYR A 210 18.64 -14.76 12.37
N HIS A 211 17.39 -14.82 11.91
CA HIS A 211 16.58 -16.04 11.89
C HIS A 211 16.64 -16.71 10.53
N GLU A 212 16.95 -18.00 10.52
CA GLU A 212 16.76 -18.83 9.34
C GLU A 212 15.28 -19.07 9.11
N LEU A 213 14.84 -18.85 7.87
CA LEU A 213 13.55 -19.29 7.38
C LEU A 213 13.70 -20.65 6.69
N PRO A 214 12.68 -21.52 6.73
CA PRO A 214 12.61 -22.71 5.89
C PRO A 214 12.97 -22.38 4.43
N SER A 215 13.82 -23.22 3.83
CA SER A 215 14.34 -23.00 2.46
C SER A 215 13.22 -22.87 1.44
N TYR A 216 13.50 -22.16 0.33
CA TYR A 216 12.55 -22.06 -0.78
C TYR A 216 12.09 -23.44 -1.27
N ASP A 217 13.02 -24.38 -1.46
CA ASP A 217 12.73 -25.71 -1.97
C ASP A 217 11.76 -26.48 -1.06
N LEU A 218 11.92 -26.34 0.26
CA LEU A 218 11.02 -26.94 1.24
C LEU A 218 9.64 -26.29 1.22
N VAL A 219 9.55 -24.96 1.28
CA VAL A 219 8.26 -24.25 1.35
C VAL A 219 7.47 -24.32 0.03
N ALA A 220 8.15 -24.53 -1.10
CA ALA A 220 7.50 -24.76 -2.38
C ALA A 220 6.74 -26.09 -2.42
N GLN A 221 7.19 -27.09 -1.67
CA GLN A 221 6.65 -28.45 -1.69
C GLN A 221 5.81 -28.79 -0.45
N ASN A 222 6.00 -28.08 0.66
CA ASN A 222 5.34 -28.35 1.93
C ASN A 222 4.52 -27.15 2.41
N LYS A 223 3.18 -27.28 2.34
CA LYS A 223 2.23 -26.25 2.79
C LYS A 223 2.40 -25.89 4.27
N ASN A 224 2.73 -26.85 5.15
CA ASN A 224 2.93 -26.55 6.58
C ASN A 224 4.21 -25.74 6.82
N ALA A 225 5.32 -26.11 6.17
CA ALA A 225 6.56 -25.33 6.23
C ALA A 225 6.37 -23.93 5.67
N PHE A 226 5.56 -23.77 4.62
CA PHE A 226 5.20 -22.45 4.09
C PHE A 226 4.43 -21.59 5.10
N VAL A 227 3.49 -22.18 5.86
CA VAL A 227 2.80 -21.47 6.95
C VAL A 227 3.78 -21.09 8.07
N ASP A 228 4.66 -22.00 8.48
CA ASP A 228 5.66 -21.72 9.53
C ASP A 228 6.57 -20.56 9.14
N MET A 229 7.12 -20.62 7.93
CA MET A 229 7.94 -19.56 7.35
C MET A 229 7.20 -18.22 7.30
N PHE A 230 5.93 -18.24 6.89
CA PHE A 230 5.11 -17.03 6.81
C PHE A 230 4.86 -16.42 8.20
N HIS A 231 4.62 -17.22 9.24
CA HIS A 231 4.43 -16.70 10.60
C HIS A 231 5.66 -15.96 11.10
N VAL A 232 6.86 -16.57 10.94
CA VAL A 232 8.12 -15.94 11.33
C VAL A 232 8.31 -14.63 10.56
N PHE A 233 8.13 -14.66 9.24
CA PHE A 233 8.21 -13.47 8.40
C PHE A 233 7.24 -12.36 8.84
N TYR A 234 5.96 -12.70 9.02
CA TYR A 234 4.91 -11.71 9.31
C TYR A 234 5.13 -11.05 10.67
N GLN A 235 5.50 -11.83 11.69
CA GLN A 235 5.78 -11.32 13.04
C GLN A 235 7.05 -10.47 13.08
N ASN A 236 7.99 -10.66 12.16
CA ASN A 236 9.26 -9.95 12.07
C ASN A 236 9.18 -8.66 11.20
N ASN A 237 8.05 -7.96 11.21
CA ASN A 237 7.86 -6.68 10.49
C ASN A 237 7.89 -5.43 11.40
N ASP A 238 7.99 -5.58 12.71
CA ASP A 238 8.06 -4.44 13.63
C ASP A 238 9.52 -3.96 13.79
N PRO A 239 9.86 -2.70 13.46
CA PRO A 239 11.25 -2.24 13.49
C PRO A 239 11.94 -2.35 14.86
N LEU A 240 11.19 -2.30 15.97
CA LEU A 240 11.77 -2.33 17.32
C LEU A 240 12.15 -3.74 17.76
N THR A 241 11.40 -4.76 17.30
CA THR A 241 11.59 -6.15 17.75
C THR A 241 12.14 -7.08 16.67
N ALA A 242 12.08 -6.68 15.40
CA ALA A 242 12.52 -7.49 14.29
C ALA A 242 14.03 -7.75 14.31
N LYS A 243 14.38 -8.98 14.01
CA LYS A 243 15.75 -9.43 13.74
C LYS A 243 15.97 -9.56 12.24
N GLY A 244 17.22 -9.80 11.83
CA GLY A 244 17.47 -10.14 10.42
C GLY A 244 16.81 -11.48 10.07
N LEU A 245 16.47 -11.69 8.80
CA LEU A 245 16.02 -12.99 8.29
C LEU A 245 16.98 -13.44 7.19
N TYR A 246 17.15 -14.76 7.03
CA TYR A 246 17.71 -15.31 5.81
C TYR A 246 16.96 -16.55 5.34
N GLN A 247 16.98 -16.81 4.05
CA GLN A 247 16.31 -17.97 3.44
C GLN A 247 17.22 -18.55 2.36
N LYS A 248 17.42 -19.88 2.37
CA LYS A 248 18.14 -20.58 1.30
C LYS A 248 17.29 -20.66 0.03
N HIS A 249 17.87 -20.28 -1.10
CA HIS A 249 17.31 -20.37 -2.45
C HIS A 249 18.35 -21.02 -3.38
N GLY A 250 18.27 -22.33 -3.56
CA GLY A 250 19.31 -23.10 -4.26
C GLY A 250 20.67 -22.95 -3.58
N MET A 251 21.67 -22.45 -4.32
CA MET A 251 23.05 -22.28 -3.84
C MET A 251 23.32 -20.93 -3.16
N ARG A 252 22.32 -20.04 -3.06
CA ARG A 252 22.46 -18.71 -2.46
C ARG A 252 21.48 -18.53 -1.33
N TYR A 253 21.74 -17.52 -0.52
CA TYR A 253 20.85 -17.10 0.55
C TYR A 253 20.34 -15.70 0.27
N LEU A 254 19.03 -15.53 0.36
CA LEU A 254 18.43 -14.22 0.54
C LEU A 254 18.67 -13.79 1.98
N VAL A 255 19.18 -12.58 2.17
CA VAL A 255 19.24 -11.91 3.47
C VAL A 255 18.28 -10.72 3.46
N GLN A 256 17.52 -10.57 4.53
CA GLN A 256 16.65 -9.42 4.79
C GLN A 256 17.08 -8.80 6.13
N ASN A 257 17.61 -7.58 6.10
CA ASN A 257 17.89 -6.82 7.31
C ASN A 257 16.58 -6.40 8.00
N PRO A 258 16.59 -6.11 9.31
CA PRO A 258 15.42 -5.59 10.01
C PRO A 258 14.82 -4.35 9.30
N PRO A 259 13.49 -4.10 9.40
CA PRO A 259 12.86 -2.96 8.74
C PRO A 259 13.49 -1.63 9.15
N ALA A 260 13.46 -0.62 8.27
CA ALA A 260 13.83 0.74 8.66
C ALA A 260 13.04 1.20 9.89
N ASN A 261 13.68 2.01 10.74
CA ASN A 261 12.96 2.62 11.85
C ASN A 261 11.85 3.52 11.30
N TYR A 262 10.71 3.55 11.99
CA TYR A 262 9.62 4.43 11.58
C TYR A 262 10.05 5.89 11.62
N GLN A 263 9.56 6.65 10.63
CA GLN A 263 9.70 8.09 10.56
C GLN A 263 9.13 8.77 11.80
N THR A 264 9.85 9.77 12.29
CA THR A 264 9.34 10.72 13.28
C THR A 264 8.30 11.63 12.63
N GLN A 265 7.55 12.39 13.44
CA GLN A 265 6.63 13.39 12.92
C GLN A 265 7.36 14.46 12.09
N ALA A 266 8.56 14.88 12.50
CA ALA A 266 9.37 15.83 11.75
C ALA A 266 9.81 15.26 10.40
N ASP A 267 10.19 13.98 10.34
CA ASP A 267 10.53 13.32 9.08
C ASP A 267 9.32 13.30 8.11
N LEU A 268 8.12 12.98 8.63
CA LEU A 268 6.90 13.03 7.82
C LEU A 268 6.63 14.44 7.32
N ASP A 269 6.67 15.43 8.21
CA ASP A 269 6.43 16.83 7.85
C ASP A 269 7.40 17.30 6.76
N ALA A 270 8.68 16.96 6.85
CA ALA A 270 9.69 17.29 5.86
C ALA A 270 9.41 16.62 4.50
N VAL A 271 9.05 15.33 4.49
CA VAL A 271 8.76 14.57 3.26
C VAL A 271 7.54 15.14 2.50
N TYR A 272 6.49 15.55 3.23
CA TYR A 272 5.31 16.16 2.61
C TYR A 272 5.48 17.64 2.29
N ALA A 273 6.51 18.30 2.83
CA ALA A 273 6.87 19.69 2.50
C ALA A 273 7.82 19.81 1.30
N LEU A 274 8.25 18.70 0.70
CA LEU A 274 9.01 18.71 -0.55
C LEU A 274 8.23 19.44 -1.66
N ASP A 275 8.96 20.08 -2.57
CA ASP A 275 8.38 20.89 -3.64
C ASP A 275 7.77 20.02 -4.76
N TYR A 276 6.49 19.66 -4.62
CA TYR A 276 5.74 18.85 -5.58
C TYR A 276 4.89 19.73 -6.52
N GLU A 277 4.94 19.44 -7.82
CA GLU A 277 4.12 20.13 -8.83
C GLU A 277 2.63 19.74 -8.77
N ARG A 278 2.31 18.62 -8.10
CA ARG A 278 0.95 18.04 -8.00
C ARG A 278 0.25 17.87 -9.35
N THR A 279 1.03 17.55 -10.38
CA THR A 279 0.55 17.32 -11.75
C THR A 279 1.42 16.32 -12.48
N GLN A 280 0.98 15.89 -13.66
CA GLN A 280 1.75 14.99 -14.52
C GLN A 280 2.83 15.77 -15.24
N HIS A 281 4.00 15.15 -15.41
CA HIS A 281 5.12 15.76 -16.10
C HIS A 281 4.80 16.00 -17.60
N PRO A 282 5.13 17.17 -18.18
CA PRO A 282 4.75 17.54 -19.56
C PRO A 282 5.12 16.52 -20.65
N TYR A 283 6.30 15.90 -20.54
CA TYR A 283 6.75 14.82 -21.45
C TYR A 283 5.74 13.66 -21.58
N TYR A 284 5.01 13.35 -20.51
CA TYR A 284 4.02 12.26 -20.48
C TYR A 284 2.58 12.79 -20.66
N GLU A 285 2.27 13.99 -20.18
CA GLU A 285 0.95 14.63 -20.37
C GLU A 285 0.59 14.77 -21.86
N ARG A 286 1.57 15.07 -22.72
CA ARG A 286 1.36 15.10 -24.20
C ARG A 286 0.91 13.77 -24.80
N GLN A 287 1.04 12.67 -24.07
CA GLN A 287 0.60 11.33 -24.47
C GLN A 287 -0.82 11.02 -23.97
N GLY A 288 -1.43 11.95 -23.24
CA GLY A 288 -2.77 11.86 -22.67
C GLY A 288 -2.78 12.08 -21.15
N PRO A 289 -3.89 12.58 -20.60
CA PRO A 289 -4.02 12.82 -19.17
C PRO A 289 -4.01 11.51 -18.39
N VAL A 290 -3.61 11.57 -17.12
CA VAL A 290 -3.62 10.42 -16.22
C VAL A 290 -4.74 10.52 -15.20
N LYS A 291 -5.57 9.48 -15.15
CA LYS A 291 -6.82 9.46 -14.35
C LYS A 291 -6.56 9.50 -12.83
N ALA A 292 -5.42 9.00 -12.36
CA ALA A 292 -5.05 9.04 -10.94
C ALA A 292 -5.11 10.48 -10.35
N LEU A 293 -4.79 11.50 -11.14
CA LEU A 293 -4.85 12.92 -10.71
C LEU A 293 -6.26 13.37 -10.33
N GLU A 294 -7.32 12.73 -10.82
CA GLU A 294 -8.70 13.04 -10.43
C GLU A 294 -8.94 12.84 -8.94
N THR A 295 -8.16 11.97 -8.28
CA THR A 295 -8.34 11.65 -6.86
C THR A 295 -7.24 12.20 -5.96
N ILE A 296 -5.99 12.29 -6.46
CA ILE A 296 -4.84 12.63 -5.62
C ILE A 296 -4.41 14.10 -5.72
N LYS A 297 -4.77 14.83 -6.79
CA LYS A 297 -4.23 16.16 -7.07
C LYS A 297 -4.49 17.16 -5.94
N PHE A 298 -5.70 17.15 -5.39
CA PHE A 298 -6.11 18.02 -4.28
C PHE A 298 -6.45 17.23 -3.02
N ALA A 299 -5.79 16.10 -2.81
CA ALA A 299 -5.87 15.33 -1.57
C ALA A 299 -4.70 15.64 -0.64
N ILE A 300 -4.89 15.38 0.66
CA ILE A 300 -3.88 15.55 1.70
C ILE A 300 -3.79 14.27 2.55
N SER A 301 -2.59 13.69 2.60
CA SER A 301 -2.30 12.57 3.50
C SER A 301 -2.00 13.08 4.91
N THR A 302 -2.67 12.55 5.93
CA THR A 302 -2.48 12.95 7.33
C THR A 302 -1.58 12.00 8.11
N HIS A 303 -1.58 10.71 7.76
CA HIS A 303 -0.86 9.67 8.48
C HIS A 303 -0.55 8.45 7.60
N ARG A 304 0.34 7.59 8.11
CA ARG A 304 0.72 6.29 7.55
C ARG A 304 0.53 5.19 8.58
N GLY A 305 0.28 3.96 8.12
CA GLY A 305 0.04 2.77 8.94
C GLY A 305 -1.41 2.50 9.24
N CYS A 306 -1.68 1.32 9.78
CA CYS A 306 -3.04 0.90 10.07
C CYS A 306 -3.12 -0.04 11.26
N TYR A 307 -4.00 0.28 12.22
CA TYR A 307 -4.33 -0.60 13.36
C TYR A 307 -5.07 -1.88 12.97
N GLY A 308 -5.65 -1.88 11.77
CA GLY A 308 -6.60 -2.89 11.34
C GLY A 308 -5.99 -4.28 11.23
N GLU A 309 -4.78 -4.38 10.68
CA GLU A 309 -4.08 -5.67 10.49
C GLU A 309 -5.01 -6.74 9.88
N CYS A 310 -5.82 -6.33 8.90
CA CYS A 310 -6.75 -7.21 8.21
C CYS A 310 -5.95 -8.26 7.43
N ASN A 311 -6.35 -9.53 7.49
CA ASN A 311 -5.57 -10.65 6.94
C ASN A 311 -5.36 -10.58 5.42
N PHE A 312 -6.20 -9.83 4.71
CA PHE A 312 -6.14 -9.63 3.25
C PHE A 312 -5.39 -8.34 2.84
N CYS A 313 -4.94 -7.54 3.81
CA CYS A 313 -4.40 -6.21 3.56
C CYS A 313 -2.86 -6.20 3.68
N ALA A 314 -2.20 -5.56 2.73
CA ALA A 314 -0.73 -5.44 2.70
C ALA A 314 -0.18 -4.30 3.58
N ILE A 315 -1.02 -3.36 4.03
CA ILE A 315 -0.57 -2.14 4.75
C ILE A 315 0.25 -2.50 5.99
N ALA A 316 -0.14 -3.53 6.75
CA ALA A 316 0.59 -3.96 7.94
C ALA A 316 2.02 -4.43 7.64
N VAL A 317 2.27 -5.00 6.46
CA VAL A 317 3.58 -5.47 6.01
C VAL A 317 4.37 -4.36 5.31
N HIS A 318 3.70 -3.42 4.65
CA HIS A 318 4.34 -2.36 3.87
C HIS A 318 4.56 -1.07 4.68
N GLU A 319 3.50 -0.53 5.28
CA GLU A 319 3.58 0.69 6.11
C GLU A 319 3.76 0.39 7.60
N GLY A 320 3.36 -0.80 8.06
CA GLY A 320 3.44 -1.20 9.47
C GLY A 320 2.13 -1.04 10.26
N ARG A 321 2.13 -1.62 11.46
CA ARG A 321 0.98 -1.69 12.39
C ARG A 321 0.92 -0.52 13.38
N THR A 322 1.95 0.31 13.41
CA THR A 322 2.01 1.57 14.16
C THR A 322 1.43 2.67 13.28
N VAL A 323 0.62 3.57 13.82
CA VAL A 323 0.17 4.75 13.05
C VAL A 323 1.09 5.91 13.39
N ARG A 324 1.55 6.62 12.35
CA ARG A 324 2.39 7.81 12.49
C ARG A 324 1.78 8.92 11.65
N TRP A 325 1.74 10.13 12.20
CA TRP A 325 1.01 11.24 11.60
C TRP A 325 1.86 12.50 11.53
N ARG A 326 1.54 13.31 10.53
CA ARG A 326 2.09 14.66 10.35
C ARG A 326 1.60 15.59 11.45
N SER A 327 2.32 16.66 11.70
CA SER A 327 1.81 17.72 12.58
C SER A 327 0.58 18.40 11.95
N GLN A 328 -0.29 18.96 12.80
CA GLN A 328 -1.40 19.78 12.29
C GLN A 328 -0.87 20.95 11.46
N GLN A 329 0.24 21.56 11.87
CA GLN A 329 0.83 22.69 11.15
C GLN A 329 1.24 22.31 9.73
N SER A 330 1.92 21.17 9.54
CA SER A 330 2.30 20.69 8.20
C SER A 330 1.08 20.50 7.29
N ILE A 331 0.00 19.92 7.82
CA ILE A 331 -1.24 19.68 7.06
C ILE A 331 -1.94 21.01 6.72
N LEU A 332 -1.97 21.97 7.65
CA LEU A 332 -2.58 23.28 7.42
C LEU A 332 -1.79 24.10 6.40
N THR A 333 -0.47 24.11 6.48
CA THR A 333 0.40 24.77 5.50
C THR A 333 0.19 24.20 4.10
N GLU A 334 0.11 22.88 3.95
CA GLU A 334 -0.17 22.27 2.65
C GLU A 334 -1.59 22.61 2.15
N ALA A 335 -2.59 22.61 3.03
CA ALA A 335 -3.95 23.01 2.68
C ALA A 335 -4.02 24.48 2.20
N GLU A 336 -3.24 25.38 2.81
CA GLU A 336 -3.08 26.77 2.35
C GLU A 336 -2.40 26.85 0.99
N GLN A 337 -1.32 26.10 0.76
CA GLN A 337 -0.62 26.04 -0.53
C GLN A 337 -1.53 25.51 -1.65
N LEU A 338 -2.40 24.53 -1.36
CA LEU A 338 -3.39 24.04 -2.32
C LEU A 338 -4.33 25.14 -2.81
N THR A 339 -4.65 26.14 -1.96
CA THR A 339 -5.50 27.27 -2.37
C THR A 339 -4.90 28.13 -3.47
N GLN A 340 -3.57 28.08 -3.62
CA GLN A 340 -2.80 28.82 -4.60
C GLN A 340 -2.44 27.97 -5.83
N THR A 341 -2.72 26.66 -5.78
CA THR A 341 -2.37 25.72 -6.86
C THR A 341 -3.31 25.89 -8.06
N PRO A 342 -2.80 25.96 -9.30
CA PRO A 342 -3.63 26.08 -10.50
C PRO A 342 -4.73 25.03 -10.61
N GLY A 343 -5.95 25.49 -10.87
CA GLY A 343 -7.13 24.65 -11.02
C GLY A 343 -7.81 24.26 -9.71
N PHE A 344 -7.34 24.72 -8.55
CA PHE A 344 -8.03 24.49 -7.29
C PHE A 344 -9.37 25.25 -7.23
N LYS A 345 -10.47 24.53 -7.02
CA LYS A 345 -11.84 25.09 -7.02
C LYS A 345 -12.41 25.33 -5.62
N GLY A 346 -11.58 25.21 -4.59
CA GLY A 346 -11.98 25.28 -3.18
C GLY A 346 -12.36 23.95 -2.54
N TYR A 347 -12.04 22.81 -3.17
CA TYR A 347 -12.41 21.49 -2.67
C TYR A 347 -11.18 20.62 -2.43
N ILE A 348 -10.92 20.28 -1.17
CA ILE A 348 -9.97 19.21 -0.84
C ILE A 348 -10.68 17.87 -1.03
N GLN A 349 -10.14 17.04 -1.92
CA GLN A 349 -10.77 15.79 -2.38
C GLN A 349 -10.75 14.69 -1.32
N ASP A 350 -9.71 14.67 -0.49
CA ASP A 350 -9.60 13.77 0.66
C ASP A 350 -8.65 14.34 1.71
N ILE A 351 -8.96 14.11 2.98
CA ILE A 351 -8.06 14.32 4.12
C ILE A 351 -8.04 13.04 4.93
N GLY A 352 -6.97 12.26 4.81
CA GLY A 352 -6.95 10.93 5.37
C GLY A 352 -5.62 10.20 5.22
N GLY A 353 -5.68 8.89 5.37
CA GLY A 353 -4.56 7.99 5.18
C GLY A 353 -5.14 6.62 4.78
N PRO A 354 -4.44 5.52 5.05
CA PRO A 354 -4.96 4.18 4.77
C PRO A 354 -6.36 3.90 5.35
N THR A 355 -6.68 4.54 6.47
CA THR A 355 -8.05 4.66 7.00
C THR A 355 -8.17 6.04 7.63
N ALA A 356 -9.17 6.84 7.25
CA ALA A 356 -9.19 8.24 7.62
C ALA A 356 -9.16 8.49 9.13
N ASN A 357 -9.88 7.70 9.94
CA ASN A 357 -10.09 7.97 11.36
C ASN A 357 -9.03 7.43 12.33
N MET A 358 -7.75 7.48 11.95
CA MET A 358 -6.62 6.98 12.77
C MET A 358 -5.62 8.08 13.19
N TYR A 359 -5.94 9.35 12.95
CA TYR A 359 -5.02 10.47 13.16
C TYR A 359 -4.92 10.92 14.63
N GLY A 360 -3.70 11.05 15.15
CA GLY A 360 -3.42 11.85 16.35
C GLY A 360 -3.30 11.10 17.68
N PHE A 361 -3.37 9.78 17.69
CA PHE A 361 -3.24 8.97 18.91
C PHE A 361 -2.49 7.67 18.61
N GLU A 362 -1.89 7.06 19.64
CA GLU A 362 -1.21 5.76 19.55
C GLU A 362 -1.06 5.11 20.94
N CYS A 363 -0.93 3.77 20.96
CA CYS A 363 -0.64 2.96 22.12
C CYS A 363 0.78 3.19 22.65
N ALA A 364 0.90 3.79 23.83
CA ALA A 364 2.19 4.05 24.49
C ALA A 364 3.05 2.77 24.68
N LYS A 365 2.42 1.62 24.97
CA LYS A 365 3.13 0.33 25.07
C LYS A 365 3.75 -0.07 23.75
N LYS A 366 3.04 0.14 22.63
CA LYS A 366 3.52 -0.20 21.28
C LYS A 366 4.70 0.68 20.88
N LEU A 367 4.66 1.98 21.23
CA LEU A 367 5.77 2.89 20.97
C LEU A 367 7.03 2.52 21.77
N LYS A 368 6.88 2.04 23.00
CA LYS A 368 8.01 1.66 23.86
C LYS A 368 8.60 0.28 23.54
N SER A 369 7.76 -0.71 23.22
CA SER A 369 8.15 -2.13 23.20
C SER A 369 7.83 -2.85 21.89
N GLY A 370 7.38 -2.13 20.87
CA GLY A 370 6.95 -2.69 19.60
C GLY A 370 5.53 -3.28 19.64
N SER A 371 5.06 -3.67 18.46
CA SER A 371 3.73 -4.24 18.26
C SER A 371 3.56 -5.57 19.00
N CYS A 372 2.39 -5.77 19.61
CA CYS A 372 2.09 -7.01 20.33
C CYS A 372 2.20 -8.23 19.39
N PRO A 373 2.91 -9.31 19.80
CA PRO A 373 3.11 -10.48 18.95
C PRO A 373 1.85 -11.34 18.80
N ARG A 374 0.99 -11.36 19.83
CA ARG A 374 -0.20 -12.22 19.91
C ARG A 374 -1.54 -11.48 19.98
N LYS A 375 -1.52 -10.15 19.91
CA LYS A 375 -2.74 -9.32 19.99
C LYS A 375 -2.78 -8.34 18.83
N ARG A 376 -3.96 -8.17 18.24
CA ARG A 376 -4.25 -7.11 17.26
C ARG A 376 -4.96 -5.96 17.93
N CYS A 377 -4.80 -4.76 17.40
CA CYS A 377 -5.36 -3.56 18.02
C CYS A 377 -6.89 -3.49 17.93
N LEU A 378 -7.47 -3.97 16.81
CA LEU A 378 -8.91 -3.83 16.53
C LEU A 378 -9.66 -5.17 16.38
N TYR A 379 -9.01 -6.31 16.66
CA TYR A 379 -9.60 -7.63 16.48
C TYR A 379 -9.14 -8.61 17.58
N PRO A 380 -10.02 -9.48 18.12
CA PRO A 380 -11.46 -9.61 17.82
C PRO A 380 -12.32 -8.47 18.36
N THR A 381 -11.82 -7.76 19.37
CA THR A 381 -12.42 -6.55 19.93
C THR A 381 -11.37 -5.44 19.95
N VAL A 382 -11.83 -4.19 20.06
CA VAL A 382 -10.94 -3.03 20.16
C VAL A 382 -10.15 -3.10 21.47
N CYS A 383 -8.83 -3.00 21.37
CA CYS A 383 -7.95 -3.08 22.53
C CYS A 383 -8.09 -1.83 23.42
N PRO A 384 -8.41 -1.97 24.72
CA PRO A 384 -8.61 -0.82 25.61
C PRO A 384 -7.31 -0.03 25.87
N VAL A 385 -6.15 -0.64 25.62
CA VAL A 385 -4.84 0.02 25.80
C VAL A 385 -4.52 0.99 24.66
N LEU A 386 -5.16 0.86 23.49
CA LEU A 386 -4.94 1.80 22.37
C LEU A 386 -5.39 3.22 22.71
N LYS A 387 -6.38 3.38 23.62
CA LYS A 387 -6.98 4.66 24.00
C LYS A 387 -7.31 5.52 22.78
N ILE A 388 -8.31 5.09 22.02
CA ILE A 388 -8.77 5.80 20.81
C ILE A 388 -9.28 7.18 21.21
N ASP A 389 -8.86 8.21 20.47
CA ASP A 389 -9.27 9.59 20.66
C ASP A 389 -9.41 10.30 19.31
N HIS A 390 -10.63 10.57 18.87
CA HIS A 390 -10.87 11.31 17.63
C HIS A 390 -10.76 12.83 17.76
N HIS A 391 -10.52 13.38 18.96
CA HIS A 391 -10.42 14.83 19.18
C HIS A 391 -9.38 15.52 18.27
N PRO A 392 -8.14 15.01 18.13
CA PRO A 392 -7.12 15.66 17.30
C PRO A 392 -7.53 15.79 15.83
N GLN A 393 -8.30 14.82 15.33
CA GLN A 393 -8.79 14.82 13.96
C GLN A 393 -9.99 15.75 13.77
N ILE A 394 -10.91 15.81 14.74
CA ILE A 394 -12.00 16.79 14.73
C ILE A 394 -11.42 18.20 14.63
N GLU A 395 -10.44 18.52 15.47
CA GLU A 395 -9.80 19.84 15.47
C GLU A 395 -9.06 20.13 14.17
N LEU A 396 -8.36 19.14 13.60
CA LEU A 396 -7.73 19.28 12.29
C LEU A 396 -8.75 19.62 11.19
N LEU A 397 -9.83 18.84 11.10
CA LEU A 397 -10.86 19.02 10.08
C LEU A 397 -11.54 20.39 10.18
N LYS A 398 -11.86 20.85 11.40
CA LYS A 398 -12.40 22.19 11.65
C LYS A 398 -11.43 23.30 11.21
N LYS A 399 -10.15 23.17 11.54
CA LYS A 399 -9.12 24.15 11.15
C LYS A 399 -8.97 24.23 9.64
N VAL A 400 -8.86 23.08 8.96
CA VAL A 400 -8.75 23.04 7.49
C VAL A 400 -9.97 23.70 6.83
N ARG A 401 -11.18 23.40 7.30
CA ARG A 401 -12.41 24.02 6.75
C ARG A 401 -12.43 25.55 6.87
N ARG A 402 -11.75 26.13 7.86
CA ARG A 402 -11.73 27.58 8.11
C ARG A 402 -10.70 28.33 7.27
N ILE A 403 -9.82 27.63 6.54
CA ILE A 403 -8.81 28.26 5.68
C ILE A 403 -9.50 29.01 4.54
N LYS A 404 -9.13 30.27 4.34
CA LYS A 404 -9.64 31.12 3.25
C LYS A 404 -9.34 30.48 1.89
N GLY A 405 -10.35 30.38 1.03
CA GLY A 405 -10.24 29.73 -0.28
C GLY A 405 -10.71 28.28 -0.29
N ILE A 406 -10.84 27.64 0.88
CA ILE A 406 -11.44 26.31 1.00
C ILE A 406 -12.94 26.44 1.23
N LYS A 407 -13.73 25.87 0.30
CA LYS A 407 -15.19 25.75 0.40
C LYS A 407 -15.58 24.49 1.17
N LYS A 408 -14.90 23.38 0.90
CA LYS A 408 -15.14 22.10 1.58
C LYS A 408 -13.90 21.22 1.57
N ALA A 409 -13.72 20.46 2.63
CA ALA A 409 -12.73 19.42 2.72
C ALA A 409 -13.45 18.09 2.93
N PHE A 410 -13.16 17.08 2.11
CA PHE A 410 -13.85 15.80 2.19
C PHE A 410 -13.05 14.75 2.95
N VAL A 411 -13.77 13.83 3.58
CA VAL A 411 -13.23 12.54 4.03
C VAL A 411 -13.76 11.48 3.07
N SER A 412 -12.96 11.19 2.04
CA SER A 412 -13.25 10.26 0.95
C SER A 412 -12.56 8.90 1.13
N SER A 413 -11.59 8.82 2.04
CA SER A 413 -11.03 7.58 2.55
C SER A 413 -12.00 6.84 3.48
N GLY A 414 -11.92 5.51 3.52
CA GLY A 414 -12.79 4.70 4.38
C GLY A 414 -12.55 4.97 5.87
N ILE A 415 -13.62 4.88 6.68
CA ILE A 415 -13.53 4.95 8.15
C ILE A 415 -13.78 3.58 8.79
N ARG A 416 -13.14 3.37 9.94
CA ARG A 416 -13.36 2.22 10.83
C ARG A 416 -14.42 2.58 11.85
N TYR A 417 -15.64 2.12 11.59
CA TYR A 417 -16.80 2.36 12.45
C TYR A 417 -16.67 1.72 13.83
N ASP A 418 -15.96 0.61 13.96
CA ASP A 418 -15.65 -0.03 15.24
C ASP A 418 -14.76 0.83 16.14
N MET A 419 -13.81 1.56 15.57
CA MET A 419 -13.02 2.55 16.32
C MET A 419 -13.89 3.72 16.77
N LEU A 420 -14.75 4.19 15.88
CA LEU A 420 -15.69 5.29 16.16
C LEU A 420 -16.62 4.92 17.31
N LEU A 421 -17.18 3.71 17.29
CA LEU A 421 -18.06 3.21 18.35
C LEU A 421 -17.31 2.94 19.67
N ALA A 422 -16.02 2.62 19.61
CA ALA A 422 -15.20 2.40 20.80
C ALA A 422 -14.79 3.71 21.50
N ASP A 423 -14.71 4.82 20.76
CA ASP A 423 -14.45 6.14 21.32
C ASP A 423 -15.72 6.75 21.95
N GLN A 424 -15.90 6.49 23.25
CA GLN A 424 -17.03 6.98 24.02
C GLN A 424 -17.01 8.50 24.25
N ALA A 425 -15.84 9.15 24.15
CA ALA A 425 -15.69 10.56 24.45
C ALA A 425 -16.01 11.42 23.22
N CYS A 426 -15.38 11.10 22.08
CA CYS A 426 -15.37 11.94 20.89
C CYS A 426 -15.98 11.25 19.67
N GLY A 427 -16.24 9.94 19.68
CA GLY A 427 -16.67 9.19 18.50
C GLY A 427 -17.97 9.71 17.86
N ARG A 428 -18.97 10.04 18.70
CA ARG A 428 -20.23 10.64 18.23
C ARG A 428 -20.02 12.05 17.67
N GLN A 429 -19.11 12.83 18.27
CA GLN A 429 -18.78 14.19 17.82
C GLN A 429 -18.01 14.15 16.50
N TYR A 430 -17.11 13.19 16.34
CA TYR A 430 -16.39 12.94 15.09
C TYR A 430 -17.36 12.58 13.96
N LEU A 431 -18.29 11.65 14.19
CA LEU A 431 -19.29 11.31 13.17
C LEU A 431 -20.12 12.54 12.78
N LYS A 432 -20.54 13.33 13.77
CA LYS A 432 -21.29 14.57 13.55
C LYS A 432 -20.50 15.53 12.66
N GLU A 433 -19.24 15.81 12.98
CA GLU A 433 -18.37 16.68 12.18
C GLU A 433 -18.26 16.17 10.73
N VAL A 434 -18.02 14.87 10.54
CA VAL A 434 -17.90 14.26 9.20
C VAL A 434 -19.20 14.38 8.39
N VAL A 435 -20.35 14.00 8.96
CA VAL A 435 -21.67 14.06 8.31
C VAL A 435 -22.05 15.50 7.96
N GLU A 436 -21.91 16.42 8.92
CA GLU A 436 -22.31 17.81 8.77
C GLU A 436 -21.39 18.59 7.82
N HIS A 437 -20.14 18.17 7.61
CA HIS A 437 -19.18 19.04 6.93
C HIS A 437 -18.23 18.37 5.95
N HIS A 438 -17.94 17.07 6.08
CA HIS A 438 -16.88 16.41 5.32
C HIS A 438 -17.36 15.26 4.42
N THR A 439 -18.66 14.95 4.40
CA THR A 439 -19.25 13.98 3.46
C THR A 439 -19.74 14.67 2.18
N SER A 440 -19.33 14.15 1.02
CA SER A 440 -19.70 14.64 -0.34
C SER A 440 -21.02 14.05 -0.87
N GLY A 441 -21.75 13.31 -0.03
CA GLY A 441 -22.97 12.58 -0.37
C GLY A 441 -22.84 11.10 -0.04
N GLN A 442 -21.64 10.52 -0.20
CA GLN A 442 -21.35 9.15 0.19
C GLN A 442 -20.24 9.08 1.22
N LEU A 443 -20.43 8.27 2.26
CA LEU A 443 -19.39 7.94 3.23
C LEU A 443 -19.03 6.46 3.07
N LYS A 444 -17.74 6.18 2.88
CA LYS A 444 -17.25 4.83 2.61
C LYS A 444 -16.94 4.08 3.88
N VAL A 445 -17.43 2.85 3.96
CA VAL A 445 -17.12 1.88 5.01
C VAL A 445 -16.78 0.52 4.41
N ALA A 446 -15.94 -0.21 5.12
CA ALA A 446 -15.42 -1.50 4.67
C ALA A 446 -15.78 -2.60 5.67
N PRO A 447 -17.04 -3.08 5.70
CA PRO A 447 -17.37 -4.27 6.48
C PRO A 447 -16.77 -5.54 5.86
N GLU A 448 -16.62 -5.56 4.53
CA GLU A 448 -16.13 -6.66 3.70
C GLU A 448 -17.01 -7.91 3.67
N HIS A 449 -17.62 -8.28 4.79
CA HIS A 449 -18.57 -9.38 4.92
C HIS A 449 -19.49 -9.16 6.14
N THR A 450 -20.45 -10.05 6.38
CA THR A 450 -21.34 -9.99 7.57
C THR A 450 -21.32 -11.23 8.44
N GLU A 451 -20.87 -12.35 7.89
CA GLU A 451 -20.82 -13.62 8.61
C GLU A 451 -19.57 -13.71 9.47
N ASP A 452 -19.75 -13.92 10.79
CA ASP A 452 -18.69 -13.88 11.79
C ASP A 452 -17.58 -14.90 11.52
N PHE A 453 -17.93 -16.08 11.01
CA PHE A 453 -16.94 -17.08 10.62
C PHE A 453 -16.01 -16.56 9.53
N VAL A 454 -16.54 -15.96 8.45
CA VAL A 454 -15.72 -15.38 7.36
C VAL A 454 -14.93 -14.18 7.88
N LEU A 455 -15.58 -13.29 8.64
CA LEU A 455 -14.94 -12.10 9.22
C LEU A 455 -13.77 -12.45 10.16
N SER A 456 -13.86 -13.58 10.87
CA SER A 456 -12.77 -14.07 11.71
C SER A 456 -11.51 -14.42 10.88
N LYS A 457 -11.69 -14.99 9.69
CA LYS A 457 -10.60 -15.28 8.73
C LYS A 457 -10.07 -14.02 8.07
N MET A 458 -10.89 -12.97 8.00
CA MET A 458 -10.46 -11.64 7.53
C MET A 458 -9.75 -10.81 8.61
N GLY A 459 -9.91 -11.16 9.89
CA GLY A 459 -9.44 -10.35 11.02
C GLY A 459 -10.29 -9.09 11.22
N LYS A 460 -11.61 -9.20 11.04
CA LYS A 460 -12.59 -8.10 11.11
C LYS A 460 -13.64 -8.38 12.20
N PRO A 461 -14.15 -7.35 12.88
CA PRO A 461 -15.22 -7.51 13.88
C PRO A 461 -16.55 -7.91 13.20
N GLY A 462 -17.45 -8.49 14.00
CA GLY A 462 -18.77 -8.95 13.55
C GLY A 462 -19.73 -7.85 13.10
N LYS A 463 -20.90 -8.26 12.58
CA LYS A 463 -21.89 -7.37 11.94
C LYS A 463 -22.67 -6.42 12.87
N SER A 464 -22.63 -6.61 14.19
CA SER A 464 -23.36 -5.76 15.15
C SER A 464 -22.91 -4.29 15.05
N SER A 465 -21.59 -4.06 15.09
CA SER A 465 -21.00 -2.73 14.98
C SER A 465 -21.38 -2.00 13.68
N LEU A 466 -21.62 -2.73 12.59
CA LEU A 466 -22.08 -2.14 11.33
C LEU A 466 -23.51 -1.60 11.45
N THR A 467 -24.38 -2.34 12.15
CA THR A 467 -25.79 -1.97 12.33
C THR A 467 -25.91 -0.73 13.22
N ASP A 468 -25.16 -0.70 14.32
CA ASP A 468 -25.16 0.43 15.26
C ASP A 468 -24.61 1.69 14.60
N PHE A 469 -23.52 1.56 13.83
CA PHE A 469 -22.96 2.66 13.07
C PHE A 469 -23.92 3.19 12.02
N LYS A 470 -24.59 2.31 11.25
CA LYS A 470 -25.59 2.73 10.26
C LYS A 470 -26.72 3.52 10.91
N ALA A 471 -27.27 3.02 12.02
CA ALA A 471 -28.34 3.72 12.73
C ALA A 471 -27.90 5.13 13.19
N MET A 472 -26.66 5.26 13.69
CA MET A 472 -26.09 6.54 14.08
C MET A 472 -25.89 7.48 12.88
N PHE A 473 -25.37 6.98 11.77
CA PHE A 473 -25.16 7.75 10.53
C PHE A 473 -26.48 8.24 9.93
N ASP A 474 -27.47 7.36 9.80
CA ASP A 474 -28.79 7.70 9.25
C ASP A 474 -29.47 8.78 10.11
N GLN A 475 -29.42 8.63 11.44
CA GLN A 475 -29.97 9.62 12.38
C GLN A 475 -29.30 10.99 12.21
N MET A 476 -27.97 11.03 12.10
CA MET A 476 -27.23 12.29 11.96
C MET A 476 -27.45 12.93 10.58
N SER A 477 -27.51 12.14 9.52
CA SER A 477 -27.76 12.62 8.16
C SER A 477 -29.16 13.24 8.06
N TYR A 478 -30.17 12.57 8.63
CA TYR A 478 -31.53 13.10 8.74
C TYR A 478 -31.58 14.41 9.51
N ARG A 479 -30.96 14.48 10.70
CA ARG A 479 -30.90 15.71 11.51
C ARG A 479 -30.15 16.86 10.84
N SER A 480 -29.19 16.54 9.98
CA SER A 480 -28.43 17.54 9.21
C SER A 480 -29.19 18.05 7.98
N GLY A 481 -30.36 17.47 7.66
CA GLY A 481 -31.15 17.80 6.47
C GLY A 481 -30.45 17.42 5.16
N LYS A 482 -29.57 16.41 5.18
CA LYS A 482 -28.79 16.02 4.00
C LYS A 482 -29.15 14.62 3.51
N GLU A 483 -29.24 14.48 2.20
CA GLU A 483 -29.31 13.19 1.54
C GLU A 483 -27.91 12.61 1.44
N GLN A 484 -27.59 11.68 2.34
CA GLN A 484 -26.29 11.02 2.39
C GLN A 484 -26.45 9.51 2.56
N PHE A 485 -25.51 8.77 1.99
CA PHE A 485 -25.58 7.32 1.94
C PHE A 485 -24.24 6.69 2.33
N LEU A 486 -24.31 5.45 2.81
CA LEU A 486 -23.13 4.64 3.05
C LEU A 486 -22.81 3.82 1.81
N THR A 487 -21.55 3.87 1.37
CA THR A 487 -21.00 2.98 0.35
C THR A 487 -20.21 1.89 1.06
N TYR A 488 -20.53 0.64 0.76
CA TYR A 488 -19.96 -0.52 1.45
C TYR A 488 -19.03 -1.29 0.52
N TYR A 489 -17.77 -1.45 0.94
CA TYR A 489 -16.86 -2.39 0.33
C TYR A 489 -17.15 -3.80 0.83
N MET A 490 -17.49 -4.67 -0.11
CA MET A 490 -17.84 -6.07 0.11
C MET A 490 -16.93 -6.97 -0.71
N ILE A 491 -16.50 -8.08 -0.13
CA ILE A 491 -15.63 -9.07 -0.75
C ILE A 491 -16.37 -10.40 -0.87
N ALA A 492 -16.42 -10.93 -2.09
CA ALA A 492 -16.88 -12.28 -2.40
C ALA A 492 -15.69 -13.25 -2.54
N ALA A 493 -15.94 -14.55 -2.33
CA ALA A 493 -14.94 -15.62 -2.53
C ALA A 493 -13.64 -15.47 -1.72
N HIS A 494 -13.72 -14.87 -0.54
CA HIS A 494 -12.64 -14.92 0.45
C HIS A 494 -12.47 -16.34 1.01
N PRO A 495 -11.26 -16.80 1.39
CA PRO A 495 -11.07 -18.08 2.06
C PRO A 495 -11.99 -18.28 3.27
N GLY A 496 -12.75 -19.38 3.27
CA GLY A 496 -13.79 -19.68 4.25
C GLY A 496 -15.20 -19.22 3.86
N CYS A 497 -15.38 -18.52 2.74
CA CYS A 497 -16.67 -18.05 2.24
C CYS A 497 -17.29 -19.02 1.24
N THR A 498 -18.49 -19.53 1.55
CA THR A 498 -19.31 -20.38 0.67
C THR A 498 -20.43 -19.60 0.01
N ASP A 499 -21.14 -20.21 -0.94
CA ASP A 499 -22.35 -19.61 -1.51
C ASP A 499 -23.41 -19.31 -0.46
N GLN A 500 -23.54 -20.18 0.54
CA GLN A 500 -24.51 -20.03 1.61
C GLN A 500 -24.19 -18.79 2.46
N ASP A 501 -22.91 -18.49 2.68
CA ASP A 501 -22.47 -17.25 3.32
C ASP A 501 -22.85 -16.03 2.47
N MET A 502 -22.66 -16.10 1.15
CA MET A 502 -23.07 -15.02 0.24
C MET A 502 -24.59 -14.81 0.20
N GLN A 503 -25.39 -15.87 0.35
CA GLN A 503 -26.84 -15.75 0.49
C GLN A 503 -27.23 -15.06 1.81
N ARG A 504 -26.57 -15.41 2.93
CA ARG A 504 -26.78 -14.74 4.22
C ARG A 504 -26.38 -13.27 4.15
N LEU A 505 -25.24 -12.96 3.52
CA LEU A 505 -24.80 -11.60 3.25
C LEU A 505 -25.83 -10.84 2.42
N LYS A 506 -26.33 -11.41 1.31
CA LYS A 506 -27.39 -10.80 0.49
C LYS A 506 -28.63 -10.48 1.32
N HIS A 507 -29.08 -11.42 2.15
CA HIS A 507 -30.24 -11.24 3.01
C HIS A 507 -30.04 -10.10 4.01
N PHE A 508 -28.89 -10.06 4.68
CA PHE A 508 -28.55 -9.00 5.62
C PHE A 508 -28.52 -7.64 4.93
N VAL A 509 -27.82 -7.53 3.81
CA VAL A 509 -27.68 -6.27 3.06
C VAL A 509 -29.03 -5.76 2.58
N SER A 510 -29.87 -6.64 2.02
CA SER A 510 -31.19 -6.26 1.51
C SER A 510 -32.15 -5.84 2.64
N ARG A 511 -32.16 -6.55 3.77
CA ARG A 511 -33.13 -6.31 4.85
C ARG A 511 -32.69 -5.28 5.88
N LYS A 512 -31.40 -5.23 6.22
CA LYS A 512 -30.86 -4.36 7.28
C LYS A 512 -30.21 -3.10 6.72
N LEU A 513 -29.45 -3.24 5.63
CA LEU A 513 -28.80 -2.08 5.02
C LEU A 513 -29.67 -1.39 3.96
N LYS A 514 -30.74 -2.05 3.50
CA LYS A 514 -31.71 -1.58 2.49
C LYS A 514 -31.04 -1.10 1.20
N LEU A 515 -30.06 -1.86 0.73
CA LEU A 515 -29.31 -1.53 -0.48
C LEU A 515 -29.09 -2.75 -1.38
N HIS A 516 -28.79 -2.44 -2.64
CA HIS A 516 -28.34 -3.42 -3.63
C HIS A 516 -26.88 -3.11 -3.97
N PRO A 517 -25.91 -3.92 -3.51
CA PRO A 517 -24.50 -3.62 -3.76
C PRO A 517 -24.19 -3.75 -5.24
N GLU A 518 -23.70 -2.68 -5.84
CA GLU A 518 -23.10 -2.71 -7.18
C GLU A 518 -21.58 -2.94 -7.11
N GLN A 519 -20.96 -2.51 -6.00
CA GLN A 519 -19.52 -2.58 -5.77
C GLN A 519 -19.16 -3.79 -4.89
N VAL A 520 -19.06 -4.96 -5.52
CA VAL A 520 -18.58 -6.19 -4.86
C VAL A 520 -17.32 -6.68 -5.56
N GLN A 521 -16.25 -6.83 -4.80
CA GLN A 521 -14.97 -7.29 -5.28
C GLN A 521 -14.82 -8.81 -5.06
N VAL A 522 -14.39 -9.54 -6.08
CA VAL A 522 -13.90 -10.91 -5.88
C VAL A 522 -12.53 -10.84 -5.21
N PHE A 523 -12.33 -11.62 -4.15
CA PHE A 523 -11.05 -11.71 -3.46
C PHE A 523 -9.90 -12.05 -4.43
N THR A 524 -8.87 -11.20 -4.42
CA THR A 524 -7.64 -11.39 -5.19
C THR A 524 -6.52 -11.73 -4.23
N PRO A 525 -5.94 -12.93 -4.28
CA PRO A 525 -4.79 -13.26 -3.45
C PRO A 525 -3.57 -12.42 -3.87
N THR A 526 -3.18 -11.47 -3.02
CA THR A 526 -1.96 -10.66 -3.19
C THR A 526 -0.80 -11.21 -2.36
N PRO A 527 0.46 -11.09 -2.81
CA PRO A 527 1.61 -11.63 -2.08
C PRO A 527 1.71 -11.12 -0.63
N SER A 528 2.34 -11.93 0.24
CA SER A 528 2.62 -11.60 1.64
C SER A 528 1.41 -11.21 2.51
N THR A 529 0.24 -11.81 2.28
CA THR A 529 -0.95 -11.65 3.15
C THR A 529 -1.42 -13.00 3.73
N TYR A 530 -1.99 -12.98 4.94
CA TYR A 530 -2.53 -14.19 5.58
C TYR A 530 -3.69 -14.78 4.77
N SER A 531 -4.51 -13.96 4.12
CA SER A 531 -5.60 -14.47 3.27
C SER A 531 -5.07 -15.14 1.99
N SER A 532 -3.94 -14.70 1.44
CA SER A 532 -3.29 -15.44 0.35
C SER A 532 -2.64 -16.73 0.82
N LEU A 533 -2.09 -16.75 2.03
CA LEU A 533 -1.60 -17.97 2.66
C LEU A 533 -2.76 -18.98 2.81
N MET A 534 -3.87 -18.57 3.42
CA MET A 534 -5.11 -19.34 3.53
C MET A 534 -5.59 -19.84 2.16
N TYR A 535 -5.59 -18.97 1.15
CA TYR A 535 -6.01 -19.32 -0.19
C TYR A 535 -5.14 -20.44 -0.78
N TYR A 536 -3.82 -20.34 -0.68
CA TYR A 536 -2.91 -21.33 -1.23
C TYR A 536 -2.95 -22.66 -0.47
N THR A 537 -2.92 -22.59 0.86
CA THR A 537 -2.80 -23.78 1.71
C THR A 537 -4.11 -24.49 1.91
N GLU A 538 -5.24 -23.79 1.75
CA GLU A 538 -6.59 -24.26 2.06
C GLU A 538 -6.74 -24.61 3.55
N MET A 539 -5.97 -23.93 4.39
CA MET A 539 -5.94 -24.11 5.84
C MET A 539 -6.05 -22.76 6.55
N ASP A 540 -6.67 -22.77 7.72
CA ASP A 540 -6.46 -21.69 8.69
C ASP A 540 -5.01 -21.79 9.21
N PRO A 541 -4.16 -20.76 9.00
CA PRO A 541 -2.75 -20.83 9.39
C PRO A 541 -2.56 -20.92 10.91
N PHE A 542 -3.51 -20.44 11.71
CA PHE A 542 -3.41 -20.41 13.17
C PHE A 542 -3.86 -21.72 13.82
N THR A 543 -4.84 -22.42 13.24
CA THR A 543 -5.38 -23.68 13.79
C THR A 543 -4.97 -24.92 13.00
N ARG A 544 -4.41 -24.75 11.80
CA ARG A 544 -4.09 -25.80 10.81
C ARG A 544 -5.29 -26.62 10.34
N GLN A 545 -6.51 -26.17 10.66
CA GLN A 545 -7.71 -26.84 10.20
C GLN A 545 -7.99 -26.49 8.74
N PRO A 546 -8.47 -27.46 7.92
CA PRO A 546 -8.90 -27.18 6.56
C PRO A 546 -9.99 -26.11 6.51
N ILE A 547 -9.97 -25.28 5.47
CA ILE A 547 -11.00 -24.29 5.19
C ILE A 547 -11.40 -24.37 3.71
N PHE A 548 -12.67 -24.08 3.43
CA PHE A 548 -13.14 -24.00 2.05
C PHE A 548 -12.48 -22.82 1.33
N VAL A 549 -11.97 -23.06 0.12
CA VAL A 549 -11.43 -22.01 -0.76
C VAL A 549 -11.98 -22.23 -2.16
N GLU A 550 -12.72 -21.25 -2.68
CA GLU A 550 -13.15 -21.30 -4.07
C GLU A 550 -12.00 -20.92 -5.01
N LYS A 551 -11.58 -21.86 -5.87
CA LYS A 551 -10.49 -21.70 -6.83
C LYS A 551 -10.98 -21.47 -8.25
N ASP A 552 -12.19 -21.97 -8.58
CA ASP A 552 -12.75 -21.89 -9.92
C ASP A 552 -13.24 -20.46 -10.23
N PRO A 553 -12.74 -19.81 -11.29
CA PRO A 553 -13.12 -18.44 -11.62
C PRO A 553 -14.62 -18.24 -11.89
N ARG A 554 -15.32 -19.24 -12.45
CA ARG A 554 -16.77 -19.15 -12.71
C ARG A 554 -17.55 -19.21 -11.40
N ARG A 555 -17.14 -20.07 -10.46
CA ARG A 555 -17.75 -20.15 -9.13
C ARG A 555 -17.45 -18.92 -8.26
N LYS A 556 -16.26 -18.34 -8.37
CA LYS A 556 -15.95 -17.03 -7.76
C LYS A 556 -16.88 -15.93 -8.28
N GLU A 557 -17.08 -15.83 -9.59
CA GLU A 557 -18.01 -14.87 -10.17
C GLU A 557 -19.45 -15.17 -9.72
N ARG A 558 -19.83 -16.45 -9.60
CA ARG A 558 -21.14 -16.84 -9.07
C ARG A 558 -21.35 -16.36 -7.63
N GLN A 559 -20.34 -16.47 -6.76
CA GLN A 559 -20.45 -15.91 -5.40
C GLN A 559 -20.72 -14.40 -5.41
N LYS A 560 -20.00 -13.66 -6.26
CA LYS A 560 -20.26 -12.22 -6.46
C LYS A 560 -21.66 -11.97 -7.06
N SER A 561 -22.11 -12.83 -7.96
CA SER A 561 -23.39 -12.71 -8.65
C SER A 561 -24.58 -12.91 -7.70
N ILE A 562 -24.43 -13.75 -6.66
CA ILE A 562 -25.44 -13.96 -5.61
C ILE A 562 -25.89 -12.62 -5.00
N ILE A 563 -24.93 -11.77 -4.61
CA ILE A 563 -25.21 -10.50 -3.93
C ILE A 563 -25.57 -9.36 -4.89
N THR A 564 -25.04 -9.37 -6.11
CA THR A 564 -25.23 -8.27 -7.09
C THR A 564 -26.49 -8.44 -7.96
N HIS A 565 -26.96 -9.66 -8.23
CA HIS A 565 -28.18 -9.85 -9.02
C HIS A 565 -29.45 -9.58 -8.20
N LYS A 566 -30.35 -8.75 -8.76
CA LYS A 566 -31.73 -8.64 -8.29
C LYS A 566 -32.36 -10.04 -8.30
N ALA A 567 -32.99 -10.43 -7.19
CA ALA A 567 -33.88 -11.58 -7.23
C ALA A 567 -34.92 -11.27 -8.31
N ARG A 568 -35.09 -12.16 -9.29
CA ARG A 568 -36.29 -12.11 -10.14
C ARG A 568 -37.45 -12.34 -9.18
N GLY A 569 -38.21 -11.28 -8.94
CA GLY A 569 -39.41 -11.31 -8.09
C GLY A 569 -40.48 -12.19 -8.71
#